data_AF-A0A831XXU9-F1
#
_entry.id   AF-A0A831XXU9-F1
#
_cell.length_a   1.000
_cell.length_b   1.000
_cell.length_c   1.000
_cell.angle_alpha   90.00
_cell.angle_beta   90.00
_cell.angle_gamma   90.00
#
_symmetry.space_group_name_H-M   'P 1'
#
loop_
_entity.id
_entity.type
_entity.pdbx_description
1 polymer ?
#
loop_
_entity_poly.entity_id
_entity_poly.type
_entity_poly.pdbx_seq_one_letter_code
_entity_poly.pdbx_strand_id
1 'polypeptide(L)'
;MGKTSTDEPRYRLELALKPAEGSPVIEEVLEHVSNHGVLRGPVDWVFKAWIIYVEYATQRIAEAFQLTEEERGQLFDFRDTLKRLLLEAQRQAKAKLTSIYNAIIEGTYRMEGNKLHAPDGTWMYVREGFAPRITIHGVTAKTRFPDILKLPRERLELLQLGWRASDEGEGNGRPYMGTTQPWQVFAWTAARYGELYIRIASVILTREGVSVSIRINARGWKQRWSKDEAIDLVASHLRRGEWTPVLTMWLGDGEANRKKVLYGNYKLIIAAKEPWRLGNNISTREALVATGKEAFRRLGESAGAYGVLLDLLRAHKWIDVKLATDDGFRAAYKLKARKRNIDVLREAYGHSNGVETPTVQSSHAEDGQRRGAVVVAGVVMSLHLVNGTGGSLLAEYYTRDVGKALAAAGRLESAGLRPNVIRHNPGYTVYIATADLLKLAERDGEIRRAVALYLAEKAKNGTPRQREIAEKILRRHPLFSLPIASPPPRHSYALAELSRYDGFWPIRDVEPTTTGMWNHPVRNGNRRVAPRGIDGRPAPW
;
A
#
# COMPACT_ATOMS: atom_id res chain seq x y z
N MET A 1 -26.93 24.30 -27.46
CA MET A 1 -27.08 23.17 -26.52
C MET A 1 -25.89 22.25 -26.70
N GLY A 2 -24.92 22.30 -25.79
CA GLY A 2 -23.77 21.39 -25.86
C GLY A 2 -24.24 19.96 -25.57
N LYS A 3 -23.92 19.01 -26.45
CA LYS A 3 -24.11 17.58 -26.18
C LYS A 3 -23.32 17.26 -24.90
N THR A 4 -24.00 17.03 -23.79
CA THR A 4 -23.39 16.35 -22.64
C THR A 4 -22.99 14.96 -23.12
N SER A 5 -21.69 14.74 -23.30
CA SER A 5 -21.15 13.46 -23.74
C SER A 5 -21.58 12.37 -22.74
N THR A 6 -22.26 11.34 -23.24
CA THR A 6 -22.61 10.14 -22.46
C THR A 6 -21.45 9.17 -22.35
N ASP A 7 -20.28 9.49 -22.92
CA ASP A 7 -19.10 8.62 -22.94
C ASP A 7 -18.57 8.37 -21.53
N GLU A 8 -18.48 9.41 -20.69
CA GLU A 8 -18.01 9.26 -19.30
C GLU A 8 -19.02 8.44 -18.44
N PRO A 9 -20.34 8.72 -18.43
CA PRO A 9 -21.31 7.85 -17.76
C PRO A 9 -21.27 6.40 -18.25
N ARG A 10 -21.18 6.19 -19.57
CA ARG A 10 -21.07 4.86 -20.19
C ARG A 10 -19.83 4.13 -19.70
N TYR A 11 -18.66 4.75 -19.79
CA TYR A 11 -17.39 4.16 -19.35
C TYR A 11 -17.45 3.72 -17.87
N ARG A 12 -18.02 4.56 -16.99
CA ARG A 12 -18.17 4.21 -15.58
C ARG A 12 -19.17 3.07 -15.35
N LEU A 13 -20.22 2.96 -16.16
CA LEU A 13 -21.16 1.84 -16.12
C LEU A 13 -20.49 0.53 -16.57
N GLU A 14 -19.66 0.57 -17.60
CA GLU A 14 -18.88 -0.58 -18.05
C GLU A 14 -17.97 -1.11 -16.93
N LEU A 15 -17.27 -0.22 -16.22
CA LEU A 15 -16.48 -0.59 -15.04
C LEU A 15 -17.34 -1.15 -13.89
N ALA A 16 -18.50 -0.55 -13.64
CA ALA A 16 -19.43 -0.97 -12.60
C ALA A 16 -20.05 -2.35 -12.85
N LEU A 17 -20.29 -2.69 -14.12
CA LEU A 17 -20.95 -3.94 -14.55
C LEU A 17 -19.98 -5.03 -15.01
N LYS A 18 -18.66 -4.75 -15.05
CA LYS A 18 -17.63 -5.73 -15.35
C LYS A 18 -17.81 -6.97 -14.45
N PRO A 19 -17.68 -8.21 -14.98
CA PRO A 19 -17.65 -9.40 -14.15
C PRO A 19 -16.56 -9.28 -13.08
N ALA A 20 -16.88 -9.65 -11.84
CA ALA A 20 -15.89 -9.70 -10.78
C ALA A 20 -14.90 -10.84 -11.07
N GLU A 21 -13.60 -10.58 -11.00
CA GLU A 21 -12.51 -11.55 -11.24
C GLU A 21 -12.32 -12.55 -10.08
N GLY A 22 -13.40 -12.84 -9.35
CA GLY A 22 -13.41 -13.66 -8.14
C GLY A 22 -14.30 -13.09 -7.04
N SER A 23 -14.40 -13.81 -5.92
CA SER A 23 -14.96 -13.26 -4.69
C SER A 23 -13.85 -12.54 -3.92
N PRO A 24 -14.11 -11.33 -3.37
CA PRO A 24 -13.12 -10.62 -2.57
C PRO A 24 -12.66 -11.48 -1.39
N VAL A 25 -11.36 -11.40 -1.08
CA VAL A 25 -10.79 -11.99 0.15
C VAL A 25 -10.55 -10.88 1.18
N ILE A 26 -10.53 -11.23 2.47
CA ILE A 26 -10.45 -10.21 3.54
C ILE A 26 -9.18 -9.37 3.44
N GLU A 27 -8.03 -9.96 3.05
CA GLU A 27 -6.76 -9.24 2.90
C GLU A 27 -6.85 -8.12 1.87
N GLU A 28 -7.48 -8.41 0.72
CA GLU A 28 -7.73 -7.45 -0.36
C GLU A 28 -8.66 -6.34 0.12
N VAL A 29 -9.77 -6.69 0.77
CA VAL A 29 -10.74 -5.71 1.32
C VAL A 29 -10.06 -4.78 2.33
N LEU A 30 -9.27 -5.33 3.24
CA LEU A 30 -8.54 -4.55 4.24
C LEU A 30 -7.45 -3.70 3.60
N GLU A 31 -6.81 -4.14 2.53
CA GLU A 31 -5.86 -3.34 1.78
C GLU A 31 -6.54 -2.11 1.16
N HIS A 32 -7.68 -2.30 0.49
CA HIS A 32 -8.47 -1.19 -0.06
C HIS A 32 -8.90 -0.19 1.02
N VAL A 33 -9.45 -0.68 2.14
CA VAL A 33 -9.86 0.20 3.25
C VAL A 33 -8.67 0.90 3.89
N SER A 34 -7.53 0.22 4.04
CA SER A 34 -6.30 0.79 4.61
C SER A 34 -5.66 1.84 3.72
N ASN A 35 -5.75 1.69 2.39
CA ASN A 35 -5.11 2.57 1.43
C ASN A 35 -5.98 3.76 1.03
N HIS A 36 -7.29 3.55 0.91
CA HIS A 36 -8.19 4.54 0.33
C HIS A 36 -9.36 4.93 1.25
N GLY A 37 -9.60 4.17 2.32
CA GLY A 37 -10.73 4.37 3.22
C GLY A 37 -12.09 3.93 2.67
N VAL A 38 -12.19 3.71 1.36
CA VAL A 38 -13.40 3.36 0.61
C VAL A 38 -13.23 2.05 -0.14
N LEU A 39 -14.35 1.39 -0.42
CA LEU A 39 -14.41 0.22 -1.31
C LEU A 39 -14.99 0.64 -2.66
N ARG A 40 -14.23 0.37 -3.72
CA ARG A 40 -14.59 0.67 -5.11
C ARG A 40 -14.25 -0.51 -6.00
N GLY A 41 -15.08 -0.75 -7.01
CA GLY A 41 -14.95 -1.92 -7.88
C GLY A 41 -16.27 -2.23 -8.61
N PRO A 42 -16.34 -3.35 -9.33
CA PRO A 42 -17.59 -3.84 -9.89
C PRO A 42 -18.67 -4.02 -8.81
N VAL A 43 -19.94 -3.83 -9.18
CA VAL A 43 -21.08 -3.88 -8.25
C VAL A 43 -21.10 -5.17 -7.45
N ASP A 44 -20.87 -6.32 -8.10
CA ASP A 44 -20.90 -7.61 -7.42
C ASP A 44 -19.71 -7.84 -6.49
N TRP A 45 -18.57 -7.20 -6.75
CA TRP A 45 -17.40 -7.26 -5.87
C TRP A 45 -17.58 -6.33 -4.66
N VAL A 46 -18.00 -5.08 -4.88
CA VAL A 46 -18.07 -4.05 -3.82
C VAL A 46 -19.06 -4.43 -2.73
N PHE A 47 -20.25 -4.92 -3.08
CA PHE A 47 -21.24 -5.32 -2.07
C PHE A 47 -20.75 -6.52 -1.24
N LYS A 48 -20.07 -7.49 -1.87
CA LYS A 48 -19.44 -8.61 -1.16
C LYS A 48 -18.30 -8.13 -0.25
N ALA A 49 -17.45 -7.22 -0.73
CA ALA A 49 -16.36 -6.63 0.03
C ALA A 49 -16.87 -5.88 1.28
N TRP A 50 -17.99 -5.15 1.15
CA TRP A 50 -18.66 -4.51 2.28
C TRP A 50 -19.16 -5.52 3.32
N ILE A 51 -19.79 -6.62 2.88
CA ILE A 51 -20.27 -7.68 3.78
C ILE A 51 -19.09 -8.31 4.54
N ILE A 52 -18.02 -8.68 3.83
CA ILE A 52 -16.80 -9.24 4.43
C ILE A 52 -16.18 -8.28 5.45
N TYR A 53 -16.10 -6.98 5.11
CA TYR A 53 -15.59 -5.99 6.04
C TYR A 53 -16.45 -5.86 7.30
N VAL A 54 -17.78 -5.87 7.17
CA VAL A 54 -18.71 -5.77 8.29
C VAL A 54 -18.59 -6.99 9.22
N GLU A 55 -18.46 -8.19 8.65
CA GLU A 55 -18.21 -9.42 9.41
C GLU A 55 -16.87 -9.35 10.15
N TYR A 56 -15.81 -8.98 9.45
CA TYR A 56 -14.49 -8.78 10.06
C TYR A 56 -14.55 -7.76 11.19
N ALA A 57 -15.07 -6.55 10.94
CA ALA A 57 -15.04 -5.47 11.92
C ALA A 57 -15.80 -5.84 13.20
N THR A 58 -16.99 -6.43 13.06
CA THR A 58 -17.81 -6.85 14.22
C THR A 58 -17.16 -7.97 14.99
N GLN A 59 -16.58 -8.97 14.32
CA GLN A 59 -15.83 -10.04 14.97
C GLN A 59 -14.63 -9.49 15.76
N ARG A 60 -13.82 -8.63 15.13
CA ARG A 60 -12.64 -8.03 15.76
C ARG A 60 -12.99 -7.13 16.93
N ILE A 61 -14.10 -6.40 16.86
CA ILE A 61 -14.61 -5.60 18.00
C ILE A 61 -15.03 -6.54 19.14
N ALA A 62 -15.77 -7.60 18.84
CA ALA A 62 -16.28 -8.55 19.84
C ALA A 62 -15.17 -9.35 20.55
N GLU A 63 -14.00 -9.48 19.91
CA GLU A 63 -12.80 -10.10 20.47
C GLU A 63 -11.96 -9.12 21.30
N ALA A 64 -11.91 -7.84 20.91
CA ALA A 64 -11.02 -6.85 21.52
C ALA A 64 -11.64 -6.07 22.68
N PHE A 65 -12.96 -5.89 22.68
CA PHE A 65 -13.68 -5.14 23.71
C PHE A 65 -14.44 -6.09 24.64
N GLN A 66 -14.47 -5.74 25.92
CA GLN A 66 -15.26 -6.47 26.92
C GLN A 66 -16.74 -6.12 26.74
N LEU A 67 -17.51 -7.08 26.24
CA LEU A 67 -18.95 -6.96 26.00
C LEU A 67 -19.70 -7.97 26.85
N THR A 68 -20.84 -7.56 27.40
CA THR A 68 -21.80 -8.53 27.97
C THR A 68 -22.42 -9.39 26.86
N GLU A 69 -23.10 -10.46 27.24
CA GLU A 69 -23.82 -11.30 26.27
C GLU A 69 -24.87 -10.51 25.48
N GLU A 70 -25.59 -9.60 26.14
CA GLU A 70 -26.58 -8.74 25.49
C GLU A 70 -25.92 -7.77 24.50
N GLU A 71 -24.76 -7.22 24.85
CA GLU A 71 -24.02 -6.29 23.99
C GLU A 71 -23.41 -6.99 22.79
N ARG A 72 -22.85 -8.19 23.00
CA ARG A 72 -22.38 -9.07 21.93
C ARG A 72 -23.53 -9.43 20.98
N GLY A 73 -24.70 -9.76 21.53
CA GLY A 73 -25.92 -9.99 20.77
C GLY A 73 -26.34 -8.78 19.92
N GLN A 74 -26.32 -7.58 20.50
CA GLN A 74 -26.61 -6.33 19.77
C GLN A 74 -25.61 -6.07 18.63
N LEU A 75 -24.32 -6.29 18.85
CA LEU A 75 -23.29 -6.10 17.84
C LEU A 75 -23.48 -7.05 16.64
N PHE A 76 -23.82 -8.30 16.90
CA PHE A 76 -24.06 -9.28 15.83
C PHE A 76 -25.43 -9.10 15.15
N ASP A 77 -26.47 -8.64 15.86
CA ASP A 77 -27.72 -8.22 15.21
C ASP A 77 -27.48 -7.03 14.25
N PHE A 78 -26.68 -6.05 14.69
CA PHE A 78 -26.26 -4.95 13.83
C PHE A 78 -25.54 -5.44 12.57
N ARG A 79 -24.59 -6.38 12.73
CA ARG A 79 -23.87 -7.04 11.62
C ARG A 79 -24.86 -7.65 10.62
N ASP A 80 -25.75 -8.51 11.11
CA ASP A 80 -26.64 -9.31 10.27
C ASP A 80 -27.71 -8.44 9.60
N THR A 81 -28.20 -7.41 10.30
CA THR A 81 -29.04 -6.37 9.73
C THR A 81 -28.34 -5.65 8.57
N LEU A 82 -27.10 -5.18 8.77
CA LEU A 82 -26.37 -4.45 7.73
C LEU A 82 -26.07 -5.35 6.51
N LYS A 83 -25.71 -6.61 6.73
CA LYS A 83 -25.50 -7.60 5.67
C LYS A 83 -26.76 -7.81 4.83
N ARG A 84 -27.92 -7.99 5.47
CA ARG A 84 -29.21 -8.13 4.79
C ARG A 84 -29.50 -6.91 3.91
N LEU A 85 -29.31 -5.70 4.45
CA LEU A 85 -29.51 -4.46 3.70
C LEU A 85 -28.57 -4.35 2.50
N LEU A 86 -27.30 -4.74 2.65
CA LEU A 86 -26.34 -4.73 1.54
C LEU A 86 -26.75 -5.70 0.42
N LEU A 87 -27.21 -6.91 0.75
CA LEU A 87 -27.70 -7.89 -0.23
C LEU A 87 -28.94 -7.38 -0.98
N GLU A 88 -29.88 -6.75 -0.28
CA GLU A 88 -31.07 -6.17 -0.90
C GLU A 88 -30.71 -5.00 -1.83
N ALA A 89 -29.84 -4.11 -1.36
CA ALA A 89 -29.35 -2.98 -2.15
C ALA A 89 -28.53 -3.43 -3.37
N GLN A 90 -27.77 -4.52 -3.29
CA GLN A 90 -27.02 -5.06 -4.43
C GLN A 90 -27.95 -5.41 -5.59
N ARG A 91 -29.04 -6.14 -5.31
CA ARG A 91 -30.03 -6.51 -6.34
C ARG A 91 -30.61 -5.29 -7.03
N GLN A 92 -30.99 -4.28 -6.25
CA GLN A 92 -31.55 -3.04 -6.78
C GLN A 92 -30.49 -2.22 -7.56
N ALA A 93 -29.27 -2.12 -7.06
CA ALA A 93 -28.18 -1.41 -7.72
C ALA A 93 -27.85 -2.05 -9.07
N LYS A 94 -27.68 -3.37 -9.12
CA LYS A 94 -27.36 -4.11 -10.35
C LYS A 94 -28.44 -3.94 -11.40
N ALA A 95 -29.71 -4.13 -11.04
CA ALA A 95 -30.83 -3.95 -11.96
C ALA A 95 -30.88 -2.53 -12.54
N LYS A 96 -30.75 -1.50 -11.69
CA LYS A 96 -30.77 -0.10 -12.13
C LYS A 96 -29.57 0.28 -12.99
N LEU A 97 -28.36 -0.20 -12.65
CA LEU A 97 -27.15 0.03 -13.45
C LEU A 97 -27.29 -0.60 -14.84
N THR A 98 -27.76 -1.85 -14.92
CA THR A 98 -27.97 -2.56 -16.19
C THR A 98 -29.01 -1.88 -17.07
N SER A 99 -30.15 -1.49 -16.50
CA SER A 99 -31.21 -0.78 -17.23
C SER A 99 -30.69 0.51 -17.88
N ILE A 100 -29.96 1.31 -17.11
CA ILE A 100 -29.37 2.56 -17.59
C ILE A 100 -28.28 2.32 -18.65
N TYR A 101 -27.43 1.31 -18.45
CA TYR A 101 -26.41 0.94 -19.41
C TYR A 101 -27.02 0.54 -20.76
N ASN A 102 -28.01 -0.35 -20.75
CA ASN A 102 -28.70 -0.78 -21.97
C ASN A 102 -29.36 0.41 -22.69
N ALA A 103 -30.01 1.30 -21.95
CA ALA A 103 -30.62 2.50 -22.53
C ALA A 103 -29.59 3.42 -23.24
N ILE A 104 -28.36 3.48 -22.74
CA ILE A 104 -27.27 4.24 -23.39
C ILE A 104 -26.78 3.52 -24.64
N ILE A 105 -26.55 2.20 -24.58
CA ILE A 105 -26.06 1.40 -25.71
C ILE A 105 -27.06 1.37 -26.87
N GLU A 106 -28.34 1.26 -26.56
CA GLU A 106 -29.44 1.22 -27.54
C GLU A 106 -29.83 2.63 -28.04
N GLY A 107 -29.32 3.70 -27.41
CA GLY A 107 -29.67 5.07 -27.74
C GLY A 107 -31.11 5.46 -27.35
N THR A 108 -31.75 4.71 -26.46
CA THR A 108 -33.15 4.91 -26.03
C THR A 108 -33.29 5.80 -24.78
N TYR A 109 -32.17 6.23 -24.19
CA TYR A 109 -32.16 7.09 -23.00
C TYR A 109 -32.71 8.50 -23.27
N ARG A 110 -33.22 9.14 -22.22
CA ARG A 110 -33.63 10.56 -22.23
C ARG A 110 -32.88 11.35 -21.18
N MET A 111 -32.47 12.57 -21.54
CA MET A 111 -31.84 13.51 -20.61
C MET A 111 -32.86 14.54 -20.16
N GLU A 112 -33.04 14.67 -18.84
CA GLU A 112 -33.95 15.64 -18.23
C GLU A 112 -33.23 16.38 -17.09
N GLY A 113 -32.84 17.63 -17.35
CA GLY A 113 -31.99 18.39 -16.44
C GLY A 113 -30.69 17.64 -16.13
N ASN A 114 -30.45 17.36 -14.84
CA ASN A 114 -29.26 16.61 -14.36
C ASN A 114 -29.53 15.11 -14.20
N LYS A 115 -30.50 14.54 -14.93
CA LYS A 115 -30.88 13.13 -14.85
C LYS A 115 -30.81 12.46 -16.22
N LEU A 116 -30.34 11.22 -16.23
CA LEU A 116 -30.41 10.31 -17.36
C LEU A 116 -31.45 9.24 -17.03
N HIS A 117 -32.46 9.12 -17.89
CA HIS A 117 -33.59 8.21 -17.76
C HIS A 117 -33.49 7.06 -18.77
N ALA A 118 -33.77 5.85 -18.29
CA ALA A 118 -34.05 4.68 -19.10
C ALA A 118 -35.56 4.58 -19.40
N PRO A 119 -35.97 3.82 -20.45
CA PRO A 119 -37.38 3.66 -20.83
C PRO A 119 -38.27 3.05 -19.73
N ASP A 120 -37.71 2.25 -18.84
CA ASP A 120 -38.42 1.61 -17.72
C ASP A 120 -38.69 2.57 -16.54
N GLY A 121 -38.33 3.85 -16.66
CA GLY A 121 -38.46 4.86 -15.62
C GLY A 121 -37.31 4.88 -14.61
N THR A 122 -36.33 3.96 -14.71
CA THR A 122 -35.08 4.05 -13.95
C THR A 122 -34.32 5.29 -14.38
N TRP A 123 -33.67 5.96 -13.42
CA TRP A 123 -32.86 7.13 -13.73
C TRP A 123 -31.65 7.24 -12.81
N MET A 124 -30.63 7.94 -13.29
CA MET A 124 -29.42 8.28 -12.54
C MET A 124 -29.16 9.78 -12.56
N TYR A 125 -28.55 10.30 -11.49
CA TYR A 125 -28.04 11.67 -11.48
C TYR A 125 -26.74 11.75 -12.27
N VAL A 126 -26.65 12.72 -13.17
CA VAL A 126 -25.47 13.02 -14.02
C VAL A 126 -25.25 14.53 -14.02
N ARG A 127 -24.87 15.06 -12.85
CA ARG A 127 -24.58 16.49 -12.69
C ARG A 127 -23.14 16.78 -13.05
N GLU A 128 -22.92 17.82 -13.84
CA GLU A 128 -21.58 18.31 -14.17
C GLU A 128 -20.76 18.59 -12.90
N GLY A 129 -19.49 18.16 -12.89
CA GLY A 129 -18.58 18.29 -11.75
C GLY A 129 -18.79 17.27 -10.61
N PHE A 130 -19.79 16.38 -10.69
CA PHE A 130 -20.05 15.36 -9.69
C PHE A 130 -20.02 13.95 -10.30
N ALA A 131 -19.61 12.96 -9.49
CA ALA A 131 -19.72 11.57 -9.88
C ALA A 131 -21.21 11.18 -10.08
N PRO A 132 -21.56 10.49 -11.19
CA PRO A 132 -22.91 10.01 -11.37
C PRO A 132 -23.35 9.09 -10.23
N ARG A 133 -24.63 9.07 -9.90
CA ARG A 133 -25.14 8.21 -8.81
C ARG A 133 -26.56 7.74 -9.03
N ILE A 134 -26.84 6.55 -8.50
CA ILE A 134 -28.16 5.92 -8.51
C ILE A 134 -28.69 5.84 -7.08
N THR A 135 -29.94 6.24 -6.89
CA THR A 135 -30.61 6.17 -5.58
C THR A 135 -31.09 4.75 -5.30
N ILE A 136 -30.87 4.30 -4.06
CA ILE A 136 -31.44 3.07 -3.52
C ILE A 136 -32.68 3.42 -2.68
N HIS A 137 -33.78 2.74 -2.97
CA HIS A 137 -35.11 3.01 -2.41
C HIS A 137 -35.55 1.85 -1.52
N GLY A 138 -36.13 2.16 -0.36
CA GLY A 138 -36.76 1.19 0.55
C GLY A 138 -35.81 0.37 1.42
N VAL A 139 -34.52 0.30 1.08
CA VAL A 139 -33.54 -0.53 1.80
C VAL A 139 -33.09 0.12 3.11
N THR A 140 -33.86 -0.12 4.17
CA THR A 140 -33.69 0.51 5.49
C THR A 140 -34.01 -0.43 6.65
N ALA A 141 -33.42 -0.19 7.83
CA ALA A 141 -33.75 -0.94 9.04
C ALA A 141 -33.49 -0.13 10.32
N LYS A 142 -34.16 -0.52 11.41
CA LYS A 142 -33.81 -0.12 12.78
C LYS A 142 -32.95 -1.24 13.40
N THR A 143 -31.93 -0.87 14.15
CA THR A 143 -31.07 -1.81 14.91
C THR A 143 -30.42 -1.05 16.07
N ARG A 144 -29.65 -1.75 16.91
CA ARG A 144 -28.96 -1.17 18.06
C ARG A 144 -27.47 -1.48 17.99
N PHE A 145 -26.63 -0.50 18.28
CA PHE A 145 -25.19 -0.70 18.43
C PHE A 145 -24.81 -0.58 19.92
N PRO A 146 -24.05 -1.51 20.51
CA PRO A 146 -23.73 -1.45 21.93
C PRO A 146 -22.71 -0.35 22.25
N ASP A 147 -22.66 0.09 23.51
CA ASP A 147 -21.57 0.94 24.00
C ASP A 147 -20.30 0.10 24.17
N ILE A 148 -19.52 -0.02 23.10
CA ILE A 148 -18.27 -0.80 23.10
C ILE A 148 -17.11 -0.05 23.76
N LEU A 149 -17.16 1.29 23.83
CA LEU A 149 -16.02 2.09 24.27
C LEU A 149 -15.99 2.27 25.79
N LYS A 150 -17.14 2.16 26.47
CA LYS A 150 -17.28 2.30 27.93
C LYS A 150 -16.64 3.58 28.47
N LEU A 151 -16.70 4.65 27.69
CA LEU A 151 -16.05 5.91 28.05
C LEU A 151 -16.90 6.71 29.04
N PRO A 152 -16.29 7.42 29.99
CA PRO A 152 -16.98 8.46 30.74
C PRO A 152 -17.64 9.47 29.79
N ARG A 153 -18.78 10.01 30.22
CA ARG A 153 -19.62 10.87 29.37
C ARG A 153 -18.87 12.09 28.85
N GLU A 154 -18.02 12.69 29.67
CA GLU A 154 -17.22 13.86 29.33
C GLU A 154 -16.26 13.55 28.16
N ARG A 155 -15.64 12.37 28.17
CA ARG A 155 -14.73 11.95 27.10
C ARG A 155 -15.47 11.57 25.82
N LEU A 156 -16.64 10.94 25.95
CA LEU A 156 -17.51 10.63 24.82
C LEU A 156 -18.00 11.92 24.14
N GLU A 157 -18.39 12.93 24.91
CA GLU A 157 -18.86 14.22 24.39
C GLU A 157 -17.77 14.94 23.56
N LEU A 158 -16.49 14.79 23.90
CA LEU A 158 -15.38 15.31 23.09
C LEU A 158 -15.27 14.63 21.72
N LEU A 159 -15.37 13.30 21.65
CA LEU A 159 -15.37 12.57 20.38
C LEU A 159 -16.57 12.99 19.51
N GLN A 160 -17.74 13.08 20.13
CA GLN A 160 -18.99 13.49 19.50
C GLN A 160 -18.94 14.94 18.98
N LEU A 161 -18.26 15.83 19.71
CA LEU A 161 -18.08 17.23 19.32
C LEU A 161 -17.28 17.35 18.02
N GLY A 162 -16.18 16.62 17.88
CA GLY A 162 -15.38 16.65 16.66
C GLY A 162 -16.10 16.07 15.45
N TRP A 163 -16.87 14.98 15.61
CA TRP A 163 -17.71 14.45 14.53
C TRP A 163 -18.74 15.48 14.07
N ARG A 164 -19.40 16.17 15.01
CA ARG A 164 -20.37 17.25 14.75
C ARG A 164 -19.77 18.43 14.01
N ALA A 165 -18.53 18.80 14.34
CA ALA A 165 -17.79 19.84 13.63
C ALA A 165 -17.39 19.41 12.20
N SER A 166 -17.57 18.14 11.85
CA SER A 166 -17.10 17.53 10.61
C SER A 166 -18.23 16.86 9.79
N ASP A 167 -18.05 15.63 9.32
CA ASP A 167 -18.95 14.90 8.41
C ASP A 167 -20.34 14.60 9.01
N GLU A 168 -20.51 14.70 10.34
CA GLU A 168 -21.82 14.47 10.96
C GLU A 168 -22.80 15.58 10.57
N GLY A 169 -23.95 15.16 10.05
CA GLY A 169 -25.07 16.05 9.77
C GLY A 169 -26.10 16.08 10.90
N GLU A 170 -27.03 17.02 10.78
CA GLU A 170 -28.21 17.14 11.62
C GLU A 170 -29.47 17.02 10.77
N GLY A 171 -30.43 16.22 11.24
CA GLY A 171 -31.76 16.16 10.66
C GLY A 171 -32.81 15.88 11.73
N ASN A 172 -33.83 16.72 11.80
CA ASN A 172 -34.91 16.65 12.79
C ASN A 172 -34.39 16.62 14.24
N GLY A 173 -33.36 17.41 14.54
CA GLY A 173 -32.71 17.51 15.85
C GLY A 173 -31.80 16.33 16.20
N ARG A 174 -31.50 15.44 15.24
CA ARG A 174 -30.77 14.19 15.50
C ARG A 174 -29.52 14.06 14.63
N PRO A 175 -28.43 13.49 15.18
CA PRO A 175 -27.19 13.30 14.43
C PRO A 175 -27.35 12.19 13.39
N TYR A 176 -26.77 12.40 12.22
CA TYR A 176 -26.63 11.36 11.21
C TYR A 176 -25.26 11.39 10.55
N MET A 177 -24.82 10.24 10.07
CA MET A 177 -23.63 10.08 9.24
C MET A 177 -24.03 9.58 7.86
N GLY A 178 -23.55 10.23 6.80
CA GLY A 178 -23.62 9.73 5.44
C GLY A 178 -22.21 9.47 4.94
N THR A 179 -21.85 8.21 4.68
CA THR A 179 -20.48 7.87 4.30
C THR A 179 -20.42 6.78 3.22
N THR A 180 -19.29 6.72 2.53
CA THR A 180 -18.89 5.61 1.64
C THR A 180 -17.74 4.79 2.22
N GLN A 181 -17.32 5.10 3.44
CA GLN A 181 -16.16 4.51 4.10
C GLN A 181 -16.63 3.49 5.15
N PRO A 182 -16.30 2.19 5.00
CA PRO A 182 -16.73 1.17 5.95
C PRO A 182 -16.28 1.42 7.38
N TRP A 183 -15.03 1.87 7.58
CA TRP A 183 -14.50 2.14 8.91
C TRP A 183 -15.21 3.32 9.60
N GLN A 184 -15.67 4.34 8.84
CA GLN A 184 -16.39 5.49 9.42
C GLN A 184 -17.76 5.09 9.97
N VAL A 185 -18.42 4.07 9.39
CA VAL A 185 -19.67 3.52 9.95
C VAL A 185 -19.46 3.12 11.40
N PHE A 186 -18.48 2.24 11.65
CA PHE A 186 -18.20 1.74 13.00
C PHE A 186 -17.61 2.80 13.93
N ALA A 187 -16.68 3.62 13.42
CA ALA A 187 -16.05 4.66 14.22
C ALA A 187 -17.08 5.70 14.71
N TRP A 188 -18.03 6.09 13.85
CA TRP A 188 -19.08 7.03 14.22
C TRP A 188 -20.15 6.39 15.11
N THR A 189 -20.61 5.16 14.80
CA THR A 189 -21.61 4.48 15.65
C THR A 189 -21.08 4.16 17.04
N ALA A 190 -19.78 3.94 17.22
CA ALA A 190 -19.18 3.79 18.55
C ALA A 190 -19.28 5.09 19.37
N ALA A 191 -19.18 6.26 18.74
CA ALA A 191 -19.39 7.56 19.40
C ALA A 191 -20.88 7.92 19.55
N ARG A 192 -21.77 7.29 18.76
CA ARG A 192 -23.22 7.52 18.73
C ARG A 192 -24.00 6.21 18.94
N TYR A 193 -23.58 5.41 19.92
CA TYR A 193 -24.13 4.08 20.16
C TYR A 193 -25.61 4.11 20.56
N GLY A 194 -26.25 2.95 20.66
CA GLY A 194 -27.66 2.80 21.01
C GLY A 194 -28.52 2.64 19.76
N GLU A 195 -29.72 3.23 19.77
CA GLU A 195 -30.69 3.03 18.68
C GLU A 195 -30.28 3.72 17.38
N LEU A 196 -30.22 2.95 16.30
CA LEU A 196 -29.85 3.40 14.97
C LEU A 196 -30.96 3.15 13.95
N TYR A 197 -31.03 4.02 12.95
CA TYR A 197 -31.77 3.77 11.71
C TYR A 197 -30.79 3.85 10.54
N ILE A 198 -30.65 2.72 9.83
CA ILE A 198 -29.70 2.56 8.72
C ILE A 198 -30.47 2.57 7.41
N ARG A 199 -29.88 3.24 6.41
CA ARG A 199 -30.34 3.24 5.02
C ARG A 199 -29.15 3.06 4.09
N ILE A 200 -29.24 2.10 3.16
CA ILE A 200 -28.37 2.12 1.98
C ILE A 200 -28.94 3.16 1.02
N ALA A 201 -28.25 4.27 0.85
CA ALA A 201 -28.83 5.48 0.26
C ALA A 201 -28.65 5.54 -1.26
N SER A 202 -27.47 5.17 -1.75
CA SER A 202 -27.13 5.25 -3.17
C SER A 202 -25.89 4.43 -3.50
N VAL A 203 -25.68 4.21 -4.80
CA VAL A 203 -24.39 3.81 -5.37
C VAL A 203 -23.84 4.97 -6.19
N ILE A 204 -22.54 5.25 -6.03
CA ILE A 204 -21.81 6.33 -6.71
C ILE A 204 -20.92 5.68 -7.77
N LEU A 205 -21.06 6.11 -9.02
CA LEU A 205 -20.24 5.65 -10.14
C LEU A 205 -18.93 6.42 -10.15
N THR A 206 -17.85 5.73 -9.79
CA THR A 206 -16.47 6.22 -9.79
C THR A 206 -15.75 5.80 -11.08
N ARG A 207 -14.49 6.20 -11.23
CA ARG A 207 -13.61 5.72 -12.31
C ARG A 207 -12.99 4.36 -12.03
N GLU A 208 -13.40 3.70 -10.95
CA GLU A 208 -12.94 2.38 -10.51
C GLU A 208 -14.13 1.42 -10.32
N GLY A 209 -15.31 1.75 -10.88
CA GLY A 209 -16.56 1.03 -10.65
C GLY A 209 -17.47 1.77 -9.66
N VAL A 210 -18.21 1.08 -8.80
CA VAL A 210 -19.16 1.69 -7.85
C VAL A 210 -18.59 1.87 -6.45
N SER A 211 -19.13 2.81 -5.70
CA SER A 211 -18.97 2.93 -4.24
C SER A 211 -20.34 2.99 -3.59
N VAL A 212 -20.53 2.30 -2.46
CA VAL A 212 -21.82 2.27 -1.74
C VAL A 212 -21.89 3.41 -0.73
N SER A 213 -22.98 4.16 -0.72
CA SER A 213 -23.26 5.20 0.27
C SER A 213 -24.27 4.71 1.29
N ILE A 214 -23.89 4.75 2.56
CA ILE A 214 -24.70 4.37 3.71
C ILE A 214 -25.01 5.61 4.52
N ARG A 215 -26.27 5.73 4.96
CA ARG A 215 -26.72 6.74 5.90
C ARG A 215 -27.19 6.09 7.19
N ILE A 216 -26.71 6.59 8.32
CA ILE A 216 -27.05 6.10 9.66
C ILE A 216 -27.50 7.28 10.50
N ASN A 217 -28.69 7.18 11.09
CA ASN A 217 -29.22 8.18 12.01
C ASN A 217 -29.18 7.61 13.44
N ALA A 218 -28.62 8.34 14.41
CA ALA A 218 -28.60 7.89 15.79
C ALA A 218 -29.84 8.42 16.55
N ARG A 219 -30.82 7.55 16.73
CA ARG A 219 -32.12 7.87 17.36
C ARG A 219 -32.05 7.90 18.89
N GLY A 220 -30.99 7.38 19.48
CA GLY A 220 -30.71 7.54 20.92
C GLY A 220 -30.23 8.95 21.29
N TRP A 221 -29.78 9.77 20.32
CA TRP A 221 -29.10 11.03 20.59
C TRP A 221 -29.84 12.24 20.02
N LYS A 222 -29.58 13.41 20.62
CA LYS A 222 -30.04 14.73 20.15
C LYS A 222 -28.82 15.61 19.85
N GLN A 223 -28.95 16.45 18.83
CA GLN A 223 -27.96 17.49 18.55
C GLN A 223 -28.07 18.58 19.62
N ARG A 224 -26.92 19.04 20.13
CA ARG A 224 -26.82 20.05 21.20
C ARG A 224 -26.28 21.39 20.71
N TRP A 225 -25.43 21.37 19.69
CA TRP A 225 -24.78 22.54 19.11
C TRP A 225 -24.99 22.52 17.60
N SER A 226 -25.07 23.68 16.99
CA SER A 226 -24.92 23.84 15.54
C SER A 226 -23.50 23.43 15.10
N LYS A 227 -23.31 23.25 13.79
CA LYS A 227 -22.00 22.91 13.24
C LYS A 227 -20.96 24.00 13.49
N ASP A 228 -21.35 25.27 13.36
CA ASP A 228 -20.45 26.41 13.59
C ASP A 228 -20.05 26.55 15.07
N GLU A 229 -21.01 26.39 16.00
CA GLU A 229 -20.70 26.35 17.44
C GLU A 229 -19.80 25.16 17.79
N ALA A 230 -20.01 24.00 17.16
CA ALA A 230 -19.15 22.85 17.37
C ALA A 230 -17.70 23.14 16.94
N ILE A 231 -17.51 23.79 15.78
CA ILE A 231 -16.20 24.23 15.28
C ILE A 231 -15.52 25.17 16.29
N ASP A 232 -16.24 26.16 16.82
CA ASP A 232 -15.70 27.11 17.80
C ASP A 232 -15.30 26.43 19.12
N LEU A 233 -16.08 25.44 19.55
CA LEU A 233 -15.77 24.63 20.72
C LEU A 233 -14.54 23.75 20.48
N VAL A 234 -14.41 23.10 19.31
CA VAL A 234 -13.20 22.34 18.95
C VAL A 234 -11.96 23.24 19.02
N ALA A 235 -12.02 24.44 18.40
CA ALA A 235 -10.91 25.39 18.44
C ALA A 235 -10.58 25.83 19.88
N SER A 236 -11.59 26.01 20.73
CA SER A 236 -11.42 26.40 22.13
C SER A 236 -10.79 25.27 22.97
N HIS A 237 -11.18 24.02 22.75
CA HIS A 237 -10.56 22.85 23.37
C HIS A 237 -9.10 22.70 22.95
N LEU A 238 -8.80 22.86 21.65
CA LEU A 238 -7.44 22.80 21.14
C LEU A 238 -6.53 23.85 21.78
N ARG A 239 -7.00 25.10 21.94
CA ARG A 239 -6.25 26.16 22.64
C ARG A 239 -5.91 25.82 24.09
N ARG A 240 -6.72 24.97 24.73
CA ARG A 240 -6.50 24.47 26.10
C ARG A 240 -5.69 23.16 26.14
N GLY A 241 -5.23 22.68 24.99
CA GLY A 241 -4.45 21.45 24.88
C GLY A 241 -5.27 20.16 24.84
N GLU A 242 -6.58 20.23 24.61
CA GLU A 242 -7.44 19.05 24.44
C GLU A 242 -7.57 18.68 22.95
N TRP A 243 -7.05 17.50 22.58
CA TRP A 243 -6.91 17.05 21.19
C TRP A 243 -7.98 16.06 20.75
N THR A 244 -8.75 15.48 21.68
CA THR A 244 -9.81 14.50 21.40
C THR A 244 -10.84 14.98 20.38
N PRO A 245 -11.39 16.22 20.45
CA PRO A 245 -12.33 16.68 19.43
C PRO A 245 -11.64 17.00 18.10
N VAL A 246 -10.35 17.35 18.11
CA VAL A 246 -9.57 17.56 16.87
C VAL A 246 -9.35 16.23 16.14
N LEU A 247 -9.15 15.14 16.89
CA LEU A 247 -9.02 13.80 16.32
C LEU A 247 -10.24 13.42 15.48
N THR A 248 -11.46 13.47 16.04
CA THR A 248 -12.65 13.06 15.28
C THR A 248 -13.02 14.06 14.19
N MET A 249 -12.75 15.35 14.39
CA MET A 249 -12.91 16.34 13.33
C MET A 249 -11.98 16.07 12.14
N TRP A 250 -10.72 15.73 12.40
CA TRP A 250 -9.77 15.37 11.34
C TRP A 250 -10.09 14.01 10.71
N LEU A 251 -10.60 13.05 11.47
CA LEU A 251 -11.03 11.76 10.92
C LEU A 251 -12.14 11.92 9.86
N GLY A 252 -13.05 12.89 10.01
CA GLY A 252 -14.04 13.24 8.99
C GLY A 252 -13.45 14.09 7.86
N ASP A 253 -13.17 15.36 8.13
CA ASP A 253 -12.83 16.38 7.13
C ASP A 253 -11.33 16.65 6.95
N GLY A 254 -10.46 15.90 7.63
CA GLY A 254 -9.01 16.06 7.53
C GLY A 254 -8.41 15.59 6.21
N GLU A 255 -7.40 16.30 5.69
CA GLU A 255 -6.58 15.84 4.56
C GLU A 255 -5.73 14.63 5.01
N ALA A 256 -5.87 13.50 4.30
CA ALA A 256 -5.06 12.30 4.49
C ALA A 256 -4.06 12.19 3.34
N ASN A 257 -2.85 12.76 3.52
CA ASN A 257 -1.79 12.72 2.52
C ASN A 257 -0.63 11.83 2.96
N ARG A 258 -0.85 10.52 2.82
CA ARG A 258 0.14 9.49 3.17
C ARG A 258 1.51 9.74 2.56
N LYS A 259 1.58 10.20 1.31
CA LYS A 259 2.84 10.49 0.62
C LYS A 259 3.62 11.58 1.37
N LYS A 260 2.99 12.71 1.72
CA LYS A 260 3.61 13.78 2.50
C LYS A 260 4.12 13.25 3.85
N VAL A 261 3.31 12.46 4.56
CA VAL A 261 3.69 11.85 5.86
C VAL A 261 4.92 10.95 5.74
N LEU A 262 4.98 10.10 4.70
CA LEU A 262 6.12 9.21 4.45
C LEU A 262 7.43 9.97 4.16
N TYR A 263 7.34 11.16 3.57
CA TYR A 263 8.49 12.05 3.31
C TYR A 263 8.78 13.04 4.44
N GLY A 264 8.12 12.90 5.60
CA GLY A 264 8.38 13.75 6.77
C GLY A 264 7.72 15.13 6.71
N ASN A 265 6.79 15.35 5.76
CA ASN A 265 6.00 16.57 5.69
C ASN A 265 4.70 16.38 6.49
N TYR A 266 4.77 16.72 7.78
CA TYR A 266 3.68 16.55 8.72
C TYR A 266 2.85 17.84 8.83
N LYS A 267 1.69 17.84 8.17
CA LYS A 267 0.69 18.91 8.25
C LYS A 267 -0.67 18.34 8.60
N LEU A 268 -1.28 18.89 9.64
CA LEU A 268 -2.64 18.59 10.03
C LEU A 268 -3.56 19.63 9.41
N ILE A 269 -4.24 19.24 8.33
CA ILE A 269 -5.12 20.11 7.56
C ILE A 269 -6.55 19.60 7.69
N ILE A 270 -7.51 20.50 7.94
CA ILE A 270 -8.94 20.18 8.03
C ILE A 270 -9.71 21.07 7.07
N ALA A 271 -10.63 20.47 6.31
CA ALA A 271 -11.54 21.20 5.47
C ALA A 271 -12.67 21.82 6.31
N ALA A 272 -12.95 23.11 6.11
CA ALA A 272 -14.02 23.82 6.80
C ALA A 272 -14.56 24.95 5.92
N LYS A 273 -15.83 25.32 6.11
CA LYS A 273 -16.43 26.48 5.42
C LYS A 273 -15.76 27.79 5.82
N GLU A 274 -15.38 27.89 7.10
CA GLU A 274 -14.74 29.07 7.70
C GLU A 274 -13.41 28.65 8.34
N PRO A 275 -12.38 28.38 7.52
CA PRO A 275 -11.13 27.76 8.00
C PRO A 275 -10.37 28.60 9.03
N TRP A 276 -10.53 29.93 9.01
CA TRP A 276 -9.90 30.85 9.97
C TRP A 276 -10.36 30.64 11.42
N ARG A 277 -11.49 29.94 11.66
CA ARG A 277 -11.93 29.58 13.02
C ARG A 277 -11.05 28.52 13.68
N LEU A 278 -10.41 27.67 12.89
CA LEU A 278 -9.68 26.49 13.35
C LEU A 278 -8.16 26.69 13.39
N GLY A 279 -7.62 27.46 12.45
CA GLY A 279 -6.18 27.64 12.31
C GLY A 279 -5.82 28.57 11.17
N ASN A 280 -4.58 28.43 10.68
CA ASN A 280 -4.10 29.27 9.60
C ASN A 280 -4.83 28.92 8.29
N ASN A 281 -5.47 29.91 7.68
CA ASN A 281 -6.10 29.76 6.39
C ASN A 281 -5.02 29.51 5.32
N ILE A 282 -5.06 28.34 4.67
CA ILE A 282 -4.14 28.01 3.57
C ILE A 282 -4.85 27.95 2.21
N SER A 283 -6.18 27.85 2.20
CA SER A 283 -7.01 27.94 1.00
C SER A 283 -8.47 28.27 1.38
N THR A 284 -9.32 28.57 0.40
CA THR A 284 -10.72 28.99 0.61
C THR A 284 -11.53 28.07 1.52
N ARG A 285 -11.14 26.79 1.67
CA ARG A 285 -11.84 25.83 2.52
C ARG A 285 -10.91 24.99 3.41
N GLU A 286 -9.64 25.35 3.58
CA GLU A 286 -8.69 24.52 4.32
C GLU A 286 -7.98 25.32 5.41
N ALA A 287 -8.00 24.76 6.61
CA ALA A 287 -7.28 25.26 7.76
C ALA A 287 -6.06 24.37 8.04
N LEU A 288 -4.88 24.97 8.12
CA LEU A 288 -3.72 24.34 8.73
C LEU A 288 -3.83 24.48 10.25
N VAL A 289 -4.19 23.37 10.90
CA VAL A 289 -4.44 23.30 12.34
C VAL A 289 -3.13 23.17 13.12
N ALA A 290 -2.23 22.31 12.66
CA ALA A 290 -0.95 22.07 13.31
C ALA A 290 0.09 21.51 12.33
N THR A 291 1.37 21.57 12.70
CA THR A 291 2.48 21.00 11.92
C THR A 291 3.42 20.19 12.80
N GLY A 292 4.23 19.36 12.16
CA GLY A 292 5.26 18.55 12.83
C GLY A 292 4.76 17.21 13.34
N LYS A 293 5.71 16.31 13.62
CA LYS A 293 5.45 14.95 14.15
C LYS A 293 4.70 15.00 15.49
N GLU A 294 4.95 16.04 16.27
CA GLU A 294 4.31 16.30 17.57
C GLU A 294 2.79 16.42 17.48
N ALA A 295 2.25 17.05 16.43
CA ALA A 295 0.81 17.18 16.25
C ALA A 295 0.14 15.80 16.08
N PHE A 296 0.74 14.93 15.28
CA PHE A 296 0.26 13.56 15.09
C PHE A 296 0.43 12.70 16.36
N ARG A 297 1.50 12.94 17.14
CA ARG A 297 1.69 12.29 18.44
C ARG A 297 0.55 12.64 19.39
N ARG A 298 0.20 13.92 19.52
CA ARG A 298 -0.91 14.38 20.37
C ARG A 298 -2.27 13.83 19.93
N LEU A 299 -2.52 13.75 18.62
CA LEU A 299 -3.70 13.05 18.10
C LEU A 299 -3.73 11.58 18.53
N GLY A 300 -2.61 10.88 18.37
CA GLY A 300 -2.48 9.48 18.77
C GLY A 300 -2.73 9.27 20.26
N GLU A 301 -2.14 10.10 21.12
CA GLU A 301 -2.27 10.03 22.57
C GLU A 301 -3.69 10.34 23.07
N SER A 302 -4.39 11.26 22.40
CA SER A 302 -5.79 11.60 22.76
C SER A 302 -6.79 10.47 22.50
N ALA A 303 -6.48 9.57 21.56
CA ALA A 303 -7.42 8.57 21.06
C ALA A 303 -7.85 7.53 22.12
N GLY A 304 -6.95 7.09 23.00
CA GLY A 304 -7.24 6.05 24.00
C GLY A 304 -7.91 4.80 23.41
N ALA A 305 -9.00 4.33 24.03
CA ALA A 305 -9.78 3.18 23.55
C ALA A 305 -10.34 3.36 22.14
N TYR A 306 -10.58 4.61 21.72
CA TYR A 306 -10.99 4.91 20.35
C TYR A 306 -9.87 4.61 19.33
N GLY A 307 -8.60 4.81 19.72
CA GLY A 307 -7.45 4.45 18.89
C GLY A 307 -7.36 2.93 18.65
N VAL A 308 -7.68 2.12 19.66
CA VAL A 308 -7.78 0.65 19.53
C VAL A 308 -8.85 0.28 18.52
N LEU A 309 -10.04 0.89 18.60
CA LEU A 309 -11.10 0.70 17.61
C LEU A 309 -10.62 1.05 16.19
N LEU A 310 -10.00 2.22 16.00
CA LEU A 310 -9.49 2.65 14.68
C LEU A 310 -8.44 1.72 14.11
N ASP A 311 -7.59 1.13 14.96
CA ASP A 311 -6.61 0.12 14.57
C ASP A 311 -7.26 -1.17 14.06
N LEU A 312 -8.27 -1.68 14.76
CA LEU A 312 -9.02 -2.87 14.34
C LEU A 312 -9.73 -2.63 13.01
N LEU A 313 -10.32 -1.44 12.85
CA LEU A 313 -11.05 -1.03 11.64
C LEU A 313 -10.14 -0.75 10.44
N ARG A 314 -8.81 -0.73 10.63
CA ARG A 314 -7.85 -0.39 9.56
C ARG A 314 -8.16 0.97 8.92
N ALA A 315 -8.57 1.96 9.72
CA ALA A 315 -8.93 3.27 9.22
C ALA A 315 -7.73 3.95 8.53
N HIS A 316 -7.84 4.26 7.23
CA HIS A 316 -6.72 4.80 6.44
C HIS A 316 -6.09 6.06 7.04
N LYS A 317 -6.90 6.95 7.61
CA LYS A 317 -6.43 8.17 8.28
C LYS A 317 -5.68 7.85 9.58
N TRP A 318 -6.13 6.86 10.34
CA TRP A 318 -5.43 6.41 11.54
C TRP A 318 -4.08 5.77 11.22
N ILE A 319 -3.99 5.03 10.11
CA ILE A 319 -2.71 4.52 9.60
C ILE A 319 -1.74 5.67 9.32
N ASP A 320 -2.20 6.80 8.78
CA ASP A 320 -1.35 7.97 8.55
C ASP A 320 -0.84 8.57 9.87
N VAL A 321 -1.65 8.57 10.93
CA VAL A 321 -1.19 8.94 12.28
C VAL A 321 -0.07 8.01 12.75
N LYS A 322 -0.23 6.69 12.59
CA LYS A 322 0.80 5.71 12.97
C LYS A 322 2.07 5.84 12.12
N LEU A 323 1.94 6.07 10.82
CA LEU A 323 3.08 6.34 9.94
C LEU A 323 3.83 7.62 10.35
N ALA A 324 3.14 8.61 10.91
CA ALA A 324 3.77 9.82 11.39
C ALA A 324 4.52 9.59 12.72
N THR A 325 3.99 8.76 13.61
CA THR A 325 4.47 8.65 15.00
C THR A 325 5.41 7.47 15.25
N ASP A 326 5.22 6.34 14.58
CA ASP A 326 5.98 5.10 14.75
C ASP A 326 6.99 4.91 13.59
N ASP A 327 8.27 5.09 13.91
CA ASP A 327 9.35 5.00 12.92
C ASP A 327 9.58 3.56 12.43
N GLY A 328 9.37 2.56 13.29
CA GLY A 328 9.47 1.14 12.94
C GLY A 328 8.34 0.73 12.01
N PHE A 329 7.09 1.10 12.34
CA PHE A 329 5.93 0.89 11.50
C PHE A 329 6.10 1.59 10.14
N ARG A 330 6.57 2.84 10.13
CA ARG A 330 6.86 3.58 8.89
C ARG A 330 7.94 2.91 8.06
N ALA A 331 9.01 2.41 8.66
CA ALA A 331 10.08 1.70 7.95
C ALA A 331 9.58 0.40 7.33
N ALA A 332 8.84 -0.41 8.09
CA ALA A 332 8.22 -1.65 7.63
C ALA A 332 7.20 -1.38 6.50
N TYR A 333 6.39 -0.33 6.63
CA TYR A 333 5.44 0.08 5.59
C TYR A 333 6.17 0.49 4.31
N LYS A 334 7.25 1.28 4.39
CA LYS A 334 8.07 1.63 3.22
C LYS A 334 8.70 0.40 2.57
N LEU A 335 9.13 -0.58 3.37
CA LEU A 335 9.70 -1.83 2.84
C LEU A 335 8.64 -2.63 2.09
N LYS A 336 7.42 -2.75 2.63
CA LYS A 336 6.29 -3.43 1.98
C LYS A 336 5.79 -2.68 0.74
N ALA A 337 5.76 -1.34 0.79
CA ALA A 337 5.28 -0.49 -0.29
C ALA A 337 6.31 -0.31 -1.43
N ARG A 338 7.58 -0.68 -1.24
CA ARG A 338 8.57 -0.76 -2.32
C ARG A 338 8.21 -1.94 -3.23
N LYS A 339 7.33 -1.68 -4.20
CA LYS A 339 7.10 -2.60 -5.33
C LYS A 339 8.43 -2.88 -6.02
N ARG A 340 8.68 -4.13 -6.43
CA ARG A 340 9.85 -4.41 -7.26
C ARG A 340 9.66 -3.65 -8.58
N ASN A 341 10.73 -3.15 -9.17
CA ASN A 341 10.64 -2.46 -10.47
C ASN A 341 9.91 -3.30 -11.54
N ILE A 342 10.02 -4.63 -11.46
CA ILE A 342 9.27 -5.55 -12.34
C ILE A 342 7.76 -5.42 -12.15
N ASP A 343 7.27 -5.26 -10.93
CA ASP A 343 5.83 -5.12 -10.61
C ASP A 343 5.31 -3.77 -11.13
N VAL A 344 6.11 -2.72 -10.99
CA VAL A 344 5.81 -1.38 -11.55
C VAL A 344 5.73 -1.44 -13.08
N LEU A 345 6.63 -2.17 -13.73
CA LEU A 345 6.61 -2.35 -15.19
C LEU A 345 5.44 -3.22 -15.65
N ARG A 346 5.06 -4.26 -14.89
CA ARG A 346 3.86 -5.06 -15.16
C ARG A 346 2.59 -4.23 -15.05
N GLU A 347 2.47 -3.38 -14.04
CA GLU A 347 1.32 -2.49 -13.91
C GLU A 347 1.22 -1.50 -15.09
N ALA A 348 2.36 -0.97 -15.53
CA ALA A 348 2.40 0.00 -16.63
C ALA A 348 2.20 -0.64 -18.03
N TYR A 349 2.64 -1.88 -18.24
CA TYR A 349 2.76 -2.48 -19.59
C TYR A 349 2.17 -3.89 -19.73
N GLY A 350 1.69 -4.51 -18.65
CA GLY A 350 1.23 -5.91 -18.59
C GLY A 350 -0.07 -6.21 -19.35
N HIS A 351 -0.71 -5.20 -19.95
CA HIS A 351 -1.88 -5.34 -20.81
C HIS A 351 -1.53 -5.66 -22.27
N SER A 352 -0.24 -5.85 -22.58
CA SER A 352 0.21 -6.23 -23.92
C SER A 352 0.02 -7.73 -24.11
N ASN A 353 -1.18 -8.13 -24.54
CA ASN A 353 -1.40 -9.46 -25.12
C ASN A 353 -0.46 -9.65 -26.31
N GLY A 354 0.39 -10.66 -26.22
CA GLY A 354 1.29 -11.08 -27.28
C GLY A 354 1.69 -12.53 -27.06
N VAL A 355 0.70 -13.42 -27.14
CA VAL A 355 0.98 -14.80 -27.54
C VAL A 355 1.45 -14.73 -28.99
N GLU A 356 2.76 -14.69 -29.19
CA GLU A 356 3.37 -15.17 -30.41
C GLU A 356 4.62 -15.96 -30.02
N THR A 357 4.62 -17.24 -30.38
CA THR A 357 5.84 -18.01 -30.57
C THR A 357 6.52 -17.53 -31.86
N PRO A 358 7.79 -17.10 -31.83
CA PRO A 358 8.64 -17.21 -33.00
C PRO A 358 9.67 -18.31 -32.74
N THR A 359 9.43 -19.42 -33.40
CA THR A 359 10.45 -20.36 -33.84
C THR A 359 11.59 -19.58 -34.50
N VAL A 360 12.81 -19.80 -33.99
CA VAL A 360 14.10 -19.74 -34.72
C VAL A 360 14.47 -18.44 -35.47
N GLN A 361 15.53 -17.82 -34.93
CA GLN A 361 16.61 -17.03 -35.60
C GLN A 361 16.33 -15.66 -36.25
N SER A 362 17.04 -14.65 -35.75
CA SER A 362 17.80 -13.65 -36.53
C SER A 362 18.73 -12.92 -35.54
N SER A 363 20.04 -13.20 -35.56
CA SER A 363 21.08 -12.65 -36.42
C SER A 363 21.37 -11.15 -36.19
N HIS A 364 22.20 -10.89 -35.19
CA HIS A 364 23.33 -9.98 -35.41
C HIS A 364 24.61 -10.83 -35.33
N ALA A 365 25.22 -11.01 -36.50
CA ALA A 365 26.60 -11.41 -36.73
C ALA A 365 27.55 -10.64 -35.78
N GLU A 366 28.71 -11.13 -35.37
CA GLU A 366 29.46 -12.34 -35.68
C GLU A 366 30.56 -12.48 -34.62
N ASP A 367 31.04 -13.70 -34.50
CA ASP A 367 32.38 -14.07 -34.10
C ASP A 367 32.78 -14.15 -32.61
N GLY A 368 33.33 -15.31 -32.25
CA GLY A 368 33.80 -15.67 -30.93
C GLY A 368 32.76 -16.39 -30.07
N GLN A 369 32.96 -17.69 -29.88
CA GLN A 369 32.47 -18.49 -28.74
C GLN A 369 32.39 -17.61 -27.47
N ARG A 370 31.19 -17.14 -27.10
CA ARG A 370 31.01 -16.09 -26.06
C ARG A 370 31.47 -16.60 -24.70
N ARG A 371 32.74 -16.36 -24.36
CA ARG A 371 33.27 -16.51 -23.00
C ARG A 371 32.47 -15.59 -22.07
N GLY A 372 31.66 -16.18 -21.19
CA GLY A 372 30.83 -15.45 -20.22
C GLY A 372 29.34 -15.38 -20.52
N ALA A 373 28.78 -16.24 -21.37
CA ALA A 373 27.34 -16.44 -21.45
C ALA A 373 26.90 -17.69 -20.66
N VAL A 374 25.71 -17.64 -20.06
CA VAL A 374 25.04 -18.75 -19.37
C VAL A 374 23.59 -18.82 -19.82
N VAL A 375 23.06 -20.02 -20.03
CA VAL A 375 21.64 -20.22 -20.33
C VAL A 375 20.92 -20.58 -19.04
N VAL A 376 19.96 -19.76 -18.62
CA VAL A 376 19.17 -19.99 -17.40
C VAL A 376 17.70 -20.01 -17.76
N ALA A 377 17.02 -21.13 -17.51
CA ALA A 377 15.60 -21.31 -17.84
C ALA A 377 15.25 -20.92 -19.30
N GLY A 378 16.12 -21.26 -20.25
CA GLY A 378 15.96 -20.93 -21.67
C GLY A 378 16.20 -19.45 -22.03
N VAL A 379 16.76 -18.65 -21.11
CA VAL A 379 17.18 -17.26 -21.35
C VAL A 379 18.71 -17.22 -21.42
N VAL A 380 19.26 -16.72 -22.52
CA VAL A 380 20.72 -16.52 -22.67
C VAL A 380 21.11 -15.23 -21.94
N MET A 381 21.90 -15.36 -20.88
CA MET A 381 22.33 -14.26 -20.02
C MET A 381 23.85 -14.10 -20.05
N SER A 382 24.35 -12.88 -19.91
CA SER A 382 25.77 -12.56 -19.84
C SER A 382 26.21 -12.42 -18.38
N LEU A 383 27.35 -13.02 -18.03
CA LEU A 383 27.95 -12.95 -16.72
C LEU A 383 28.71 -11.63 -16.55
N HIS A 384 28.48 -10.95 -15.43
CA HIS A 384 29.05 -9.64 -15.14
C HIS A 384 29.50 -9.52 -13.68
N LEU A 385 30.74 -9.04 -13.48
CA LEU A 385 31.33 -8.82 -12.16
C LEU A 385 30.99 -7.42 -11.64
N VAL A 386 30.40 -7.37 -10.44
CA VAL A 386 30.02 -6.13 -9.78
C VAL A 386 30.87 -5.90 -8.54
N ASN A 387 31.36 -4.67 -8.39
CA ASN A 387 32.19 -4.29 -7.27
C ASN A 387 31.37 -4.10 -5.99
N GLY A 388 31.83 -4.70 -4.90
CA GLY A 388 31.26 -4.56 -3.55
C GLY A 388 32.23 -5.12 -2.52
N THR A 389 31.91 -5.01 -1.23
CA THR A 389 32.82 -5.37 -0.11
C THR A 389 33.36 -6.81 -0.20
N GLY A 390 32.61 -7.73 -0.81
CA GLY A 390 33.05 -9.10 -1.13
C GLY A 390 33.14 -9.43 -2.63
N GLY A 391 32.74 -8.52 -3.53
CA GLY A 391 32.53 -8.81 -4.95
C GLY A 391 31.25 -9.62 -5.24
N SER A 392 30.60 -9.38 -6.37
CA SER A 392 29.36 -10.08 -6.77
C SER A 392 29.40 -10.49 -8.24
N LEU A 393 28.70 -11.57 -8.58
CA LEU A 393 28.48 -12.03 -9.96
C LEU A 393 26.98 -11.92 -10.29
N LEU A 394 26.65 -11.25 -11.38
CA LEU A 394 25.29 -11.18 -11.94
C LEU A 394 25.24 -11.96 -13.26
N ALA A 395 24.07 -12.51 -13.56
CA ALA A 395 23.72 -12.92 -14.93
C ALA A 395 22.67 -11.94 -15.44
N GLU A 396 22.95 -11.30 -16.57
CA GLU A 396 22.20 -10.16 -17.12
C GLU A 396 21.67 -10.48 -18.53
N TYR A 397 20.42 -10.12 -18.80
CA TYR A 397 19.79 -10.13 -20.11
C TYR A 397 19.35 -8.71 -20.47
N TYR A 398 19.87 -8.17 -21.55
CA TYR A 398 19.55 -6.83 -22.04
C TYR A 398 18.58 -6.89 -23.23
N THR A 399 17.59 -6.03 -23.23
CA THR A 399 16.66 -5.84 -24.35
C THR A 399 16.17 -4.40 -24.40
N ARG A 400 15.86 -3.87 -25.59
CA ARG A 400 15.20 -2.56 -25.74
C ARG A 400 13.67 -2.65 -25.59
N ASP A 401 13.14 -3.87 -25.63
CA ASP A 401 11.71 -4.17 -25.61
C ASP A 401 11.25 -4.58 -24.20
N VAL A 402 10.25 -3.87 -23.67
CA VAL A 402 9.69 -4.11 -22.33
C VAL A 402 8.94 -5.44 -22.22
N GLY A 403 8.25 -5.87 -23.28
CA GLY A 403 7.54 -7.15 -23.33
C GLY A 403 8.52 -8.33 -23.26
N LYS A 404 9.63 -8.27 -24.01
CA LYS A 404 10.71 -9.27 -23.94
C LYS A 404 11.38 -9.29 -22.56
N ALA A 405 11.55 -8.13 -21.91
CA ALA A 405 12.11 -8.06 -20.56
C ALA A 405 11.18 -8.73 -19.54
N LEU A 406 9.87 -8.45 -19.62
CA LEU A 406 8.87 -9.06 -18.74
C LEU A 406 8.72 -10.56 -19.00
N ALA A 407 8.77 -11.01 -20.25
CA ALA A 407 8.72 -12.43 -20.61
C ALA A 407 9.94 -13.20 -20.10
N ALA A 408 11.15 -12.65 -20.28
CA ALA A 408 12.38 -13.24 -19.74
C ALA A 408 12.33 -13.33 -18.21
N ALA A 409 11.88 -12.26 -17.54
CA ALA A 409 11.71 -12.29 -16.09
C ALA A 409 10.63 -13.28 -15.63
N GLY A 410 9.53 -13.41 -16.36
CA GLY A 410 8.49 -14.42 -16.08
C GLY A 410 9.03 -15.85 -16.14
N ARG A 411 9.84 -16.19 -17.17
CA ARG A 411 10.50 -17.50 -17.27
C ARG A 411 11.43 -17.79 -16.09
N LEU A 412 12.21 -16.80 -15.68
CA LEU A 412 13.11 -16.93 -14.53
C LEU A 412 12.31 -17.12 -13.22
N GLU A 413 11.19 -16.42 -13.03
CA GLU A 413 10.30 -16.61 -11.88
C GLU A 413 9.63 -18.00 -11.89
N SER A 414 9.20 -18.50 -13.04
CA SER A 414 8.66 -19.87 -13.18
C SER A 414 9.69 -20.95 -12.84
N ALA A 415 10.99 -20.65 -12.98
CA ALA A 415 12.09 -21.51 -12.54
C ALA A 415 12.44 -21.35 -11.05
N GLY A 416 11.65 -20.58 -10.28
CA GLY A 416 11.86 -20.36 -8.85
C GLY A 416 12.96 -19.34 -8.51
N LEU A 417 13.40 -18.54 -9.48
CA LEU A 417 14.44 -17.52 -9.31
C LEU A 417 13.84 -16.15 -8.98
N ARG A 418 14.68 -15.20 -8.56
CA ARG A 418 14.25 -13.84 -8.18
C ARG A 418 14.87 -12.78 -9.10
N PRO A 419 14.38 -12.64 -10.35
CA PRO A 419 14.93 -11.66 -11.29
C PRO A 419 14.60 -10.21 -10.89
N ASN A 420 15.48 -9.28 -11.23
CA ASN A 420 15.23 -7.85 -11.11
C ASN A 420 15.25 -7.22 -12.50
N VAL A 421 14.39 -6.23 -12.72
CA VAL A 421 14.34 -5.48 -13.99
C VAL A 421 14.70 -4.03 -13.72
N ILE A 422 15.77 -3.54 -14.35
CA ILE A 422 16.16 -2.12 -14.27
C ILE A 422 15.95 -1.49 -15.64
N ARG A 423 15.30 -0.33 -15.63
CA ARG A 423 15.18 0.54 -16.81
C ARG A 423 16.39 1.45 -16.90
N HIS A 424 17.05 1.43 -18.04
CA HIS A 424 18.07 2.40 -18.45
C HIS A 424 17.59 3.05 -19.76
N ASN A 425 18.02 4.26 -20.11
CA ASN A 425 17.68 4.79 -21.44
C ASN A 425 18.79 4.34 -22.42
N PRO A 426 18.56 3.58 -23.51
CA PRO A 426 17.28 3.18 -24.13
C PRO A 426 16.90 1.67 -24.00
N GLY A 427 16.96 1.04 -22.82
CA GLY A 427 16.56 -0.37 -22.68
C GLY A 427 16.38 -0.90 -21.25
N TYR A 428 16.18 -2.19 -21.12
CA TYR A 428 15.88 -2.90 -19.88
C TYR A 428 16.94 -3.98 -19.65
N THR A 429 17.42 -4.07 -18.41
CA THR A 429 18.31 -5.15 -17.96
C THR A 429 17.56 -6.02 -16.97
N VAL A 430 17.38 -7.29 -17.31
CA VAL A 430 16.85 -8.33 -16.43
C VAL A 430 18.05 -9.07 -15.85
N TYR A 431 18.16 -9.15 -14.53
CA TYR A 431 19.29 -9.86 -13.92
C TYR A 431 18.88 -10.74 -12.73
N ILE A 432 19.65 -11.80 -12.53
CA ILE A 432 19.62 -12.63 -11.31
C ILE A 432 20.93 -12.47 -10.56
N ALA A 433 20.86 -12.54 -9.23
CA ALA A 433 22.00 -12.31 -8.35
C ALA A 433 22.83 -13.58 -8.12
N THR A 434 24.01 -13.42 -7.50
CA THR A 434 24.93 -14.52 -7.18
C THR A 434 24.25 -15.65 -6.39
N ALA A 435 23.33 -15.32 -5.48
CA ALA A 435 22.60 -16.32 -4.69
C ALA A 435 21.75 -17.27 -5.57
N ASP A 436 21.12 -16.75 -6.63
CA ASP A 436 20.34 -17.57 -7.56
C ASP A 436 21.27 -18.39 -8.47
N LEU A 437 22.39 -17.81 -8.90
CA LEU A 437 23.42 -18.53 -9.66
C LEU A 437 24.05 -19.69 -8.86
N LEU A 438 24.26 -19.52 -7.56
CA LEU A 438 24.76 -20.57 -6.66
C LEU A 438 23.77 -21.73 -6.58
N LYS A 439 22.49 -21.44 -6.31
CA LYS A 439 21.43 -22.45 -6.26
C LYS A 439 21.29 -23.23 -7.56
N LEU A 440 21.46 -22.55 -8.70
CA LEU A 440 21.45 -23.19 -10.01
C LEU A 440 22.69 -24.08 -10.19
N ALA A 441 23.88 -23.56 -9.89
CA ALA A 441 25.14 -24.30 -10.03
C ALA A 441 25.21 -25.54 -9.13
N GLU A 442 24.54 -25.55 -7.98
CA GLU A 442 24.41 -26.75 -7.13
C GLU A 442 23.70 -27.90 -7.85
N ARG A 443 22.75 -27.59 -8.72
CA ARG A 443 21.85 -28.57 -9.38
C ARG A 443 22.21 -28.83 -10.85
N ASP A 444 22.85 -27.87 -11.51
CA ASP A 444 23.16 -27.90 -12.93
C ASP A 444 24.68 -27.79 -13.15
N GLY A 445 25.27 -28.88 -13.61
CA GLY A 445 26.71 -29.00 -13.87
C GLY A 445 27.19 -28.11 -15.02
N GLU A 446 26.34 -27.82 -16.01
CA GLU A 446 26.68 -26.96 -17.14
C GLU A 446 26.73 -25.49 -16.70
N ILE A 447 25.75 -25.04 -15.90
CA ILE A 447 25.77 -23.70 -15.31
C ILE A 447 27.00 -23.54 -14.40
N ARG A 448 27.27 -24.54 -13.55
CA ARG A 448 28.45 -24.53 -12.67
C ARG A 448 29.74 -24.38 -13.47
N ARG A 449 29.89 -25.17 -14.54
CA ARG A 449 31.07 -25.15 -15.42
C ARG A 449 31.22 -23.82 -16.15
N ALA A 450 30.13 -23.27 -16.69
CA ALA A 450 30.15 -21.98 -17.39
C ALA A 450 30.59 -20.84 -16.47
N VAL A 451 30.06 -20.79 -15.24
CA VAL A 451 30.46 -19.80 -14.23
C VAL A 451 31.91 -19.99 -13.80
N ALA A 452 32.34 -21.23 -13.53
CA ALA A 452 33.71 -21.54 -13.13
C ALA A 452 34.73 -21.12 -14.21
N LEU A 453 34.46 -21.42 -15.49
CA LEU A 453 35.30 -21.02 -16.61
C LEU A 453 35.38 -19.49 -16.75
N TYR A 454 34.26 -18.79 -16.59
CA TYR A 454 34.23 -17.33 -16.62
C TYR A 454 35.07 -16.71 -15.49
N LEU A 455 34.90 -17.20 -14.25
CA LEU A 455 35.65 -16.68 -13.10
C LEU A 455 37.15 -16.97 -13.22
N ALA A 456 37.53 -18.16 -13.68
CA ALA A 456 38.94 -18.50 -13.93
C ALA A 456 39.56 -17.62 -15.03
N GLU A 457 38.82 -17.34 -16.10
CA GLU A 457 39.26 -16.44 -17.16
C GLU A 457 39.45 -15.01 -16.65
N LYS A 458 38.51 -14.49 -15.84
CA LYS A 458 38.60 -13.15 -15.26
C LYS A 458 39.69 -13.03 -14.19
N ALA A 459 39.97 -14.09 -13.43
CA ALA A 459 41.09 -14.13 -12.50
C ALA A 459 42.45 -14.12 -13.22
N LYS A 460 42.57 -14.82 -14.36
CA LYS A 460 43.84 -14.90 -15.12
C LYS A 460 44.08 -13.68 -16.02
N ASN A 461 43.08 -13.28 -16.80
CA ASN A 461 43.22 -12.32 -17.90
C ASN A 461 42.42 -11.03 -17.70
N GLY A 462 41.61 -10.92 -16.64
CA GLY A 462 40.79 -9.73 -16.39
C GLY A 462 41.61 -8.47 -16.07
N THR A 463 40.94 -7.32 -16.01
CA THR A 463 41.53 -6.09 -15.47
C THR A 463 41.91 -6.26 -13.99
N PRO A 464 42.81 -5.45 -13.40
CA PRO A 464 43.19 -5.60 -11.99
C PRO A 464 42.00 -5.73 -11.04
N ARG A 465 40.95 -4.94 -11.29
CA ARG A 465 39.70 -4.96 -10.52
C ARG A 465 38.88 -6.23 -10.75
N GLN A 466 38.81 -6.74 -11.99
CA GLN A 466 38.11 -7.99 -12.28
C GLN A 466 38.82 -9.20 -11.66
N ARG A 467 40.17 -9.21 -11.65
CA ARG A 467 40.96 -10.26 -11.01
C ARG A 467 40.66 -10.33 -9.52
N GLU A 468 40.72 -9.18 -8.84
CA GLU A 468 40.42 -9.08 -7.42
C GLU A 468 39.00 -9.60 -7.09
N ILE A 469 38.00 -9.18 -7.87
CA ILE A 469 36.61 -9.61 -7.64
C ILE A 469 36.45 -11.11 -7.91
N ALA A 470 37.01 -11.64 -9.01
CA ALA A 470 36.91 -13.04 -9.37
C ALA A 470 37.59 -13.94 -8.32
N GLU A 471 38.77 -13.57 -7.83
CA GLU A 471 39.47 -14.28 -6.76
C GLU A 471 38.69 -14.27 -5.44
N LYS A 472 38.10 -13.12 -5.06
CA LYS A 472 37.23 -13.04 -3.87
C LYS A 472 36.01 -13.95 -3.98
N ILE A 473 35.42 -14.09 -5.16
CA ILE A 473 34.28 -14.99 -5.39
C ILE A 473 34.74 -16.45 -5.32
N LEU A 474 35.84 -16.82 -5.99
CA LEU A 474 36.38 -18.19 -5.99
C LEU A 474 36.78 -18.66 -4.58
N ARG A 475 37.41 -17.78 -3.77
CA ARG A 475 37.75 -18.09 -2.38
C ARG A 475 36.53 -18.34 -1.49
N ARG A 476 35.43 -17.60 -1.72
CA ARG A 476 34.19 -17.75 -0.94
C ARG A 476 33.33 -18.93 -1.39
N HIS A 477 33.44 -19.31 -2.65
CA HIS A 477 32.59 -20.34 -3.26
C HIS A 477 33.45 -21.38 -4.00
N PRO A 478 34.05 -22.34 -3.27
CA PRO A 478 34.92 -23.36 -3.85
C PRO A 478 34.27 -24.20 -4.96
N LEU A 479 32.93 -24.30 -5.00
CA LEU A 479 32.18 -25.00 -6.05
C LEU A 479 32.43 -24.48 -7.48
N PHE A 480 33.01 -23.28 -7.62
CA PHE A 480 33.41 -22.69 -8.90
C PHE A 480 34.91 -22.85 -9.20
N SER A 481 35.66 -23.55 -8.36
CA SER A 481 37.07 -23.86 -8.62
C SER A 481 37.17 -25.04 -9.60
N LEU A 482 37.94 -24.88 -10.68
CA LEU A 482 38.21 -25.97 -11.61
C LEU A 482 39.25 -26.93 -11.01
N PRO A 483 39.10 -28.26 -11.16
CA PRO A 483 40.16 -29.19 -10.79
C PRO A 483 41.41 -28.92 -11.63
N ILE A 484 42.57 -28.78 -10.97
CA ILE A 484 43.86 -28.64 -11.64
C ILE A 484 44.15 -29.98 -12.33
N ALA A 485 44.22 -29.99 -13.66
CA ALA A 485 44.68 -31.16 -14.40
C ALA A 485 46.20 -31.29 -14.19
N SER A 486 46.63 -32.35 -13.51
CA SER A 486 48.04 -32.71 -13.41
C SER A 486 48.59 -33.07 -14.81
N PRO A 487 49.80 -32.60 -15.19
CA PRO A 487 50.41 -33.04 -16.44
C PRO A 487 50.77 -34.54 -16.37
N PRO A 488 50.74 -35.29 -17.49
CA PRO A 488 51.10 -36.70 -17.47
C PRO A 488 52.59 -36.86 -17.14
N PRO A 489 52.99 -37.91 -16.40
CA PRO A 489 54.39 -38.13 -16.08
C PRO A 489 55.21 -38.41 -17.35
N ARG A 490 56.31 -37.70 -17.52
CA ARG A 490 57.34 -38.03 -18.52
C ARG A 490 58.05 -39.31 -18.09
N HIS A 491 58.23 -40.24 -19.03
CA HIS A 491 59.08 -41.41 -18.89
C HIS A 491 60.53 -41.04 -18.50
N SER A 492 61.07 -41.68 -17.46
CA SER A 492 62.51 -41.85 -17.26
C SER A 492 62.78 -43.19 -16.57
N TYR A 493 63.58 -44.03 -17.23
CA TYR A 493 64.15 -45.27 -16.69
C TYR A 493 65.27 -45.00 -15.68
N ALA A 494 65.57 -46.03 -14.86
CA ALA A 494 66.75 -46.24 -14.00
C ALA A 494 66.81 -45.42 -12.69
N LEU A 495 67.21 -45.92 -11.50
CA LEU A 495 67.75 -47.18 -10.99
C LEU A 495 67.51 -47.18 -9.45
N ALA A 496 67.05 -48.30 -8.89
CA ALA A 496 67.71 -49.09 -7.82
C ALA A 496 67.85 -48.49 -6.40
N GLU A 497 67.29 -49.28 -5.46
CA GLU A 497 67.81 -49.64 -4.14
C GLU A 497 67.56 -48.79 -2.88
N LEU A 498 66.95 -49.51 -1.90
CA LEU A 498 67.27 -49.57 -0.46
C LEU A 498 67.10 -48.28 0.36
N SER A 499 66.70 -48.29 1.63
CA SER A 499 65.96 -49.21 2.48
C SER A 499 65.74 -48.41 3.77
N ARG A 500 64.62 -48.70 4.45
CA ARG A 500 64.46 -48.66 5.90
C ARG A 500 64.25 -47.33 6.65
N TYR A 501 63.15 -47.35 7.43
CA TYR A 501 63.03 -47.02 8.86
C TYR A 501 63.33 -45.56 9.28
N ASP A 502 62.64 -44.91 10.21
CA ASP A 502 61.50 -45.18 11.08
C ASP A 502 61.16 -43.84 11.78
N GLY A 503 59.96 -43.74 12.37
CA GLY A 503 59.86 -43.12 13.70
C GLY A 503 59.37 -41.67 13.86
N PHE A 504 58.07 -41.55 14.17
CA PHE A 504 57.52 -40.93 15.40
C PHE A 504 57.78 -39.43 15.75
N TRP A 505 56.74 -38.59 15.59
CA TRP A 505 55.91 -37.85 16.59
C TRP A 505 56.50 -37.48 18.00
N PRO A 506 55.88 -36.58 18.83
CA PRO A 506 55.04 -35.38 18.58
C PRO A 506 55.09 -34.24 19.69
N ILE A 507 54.25 -33.18 19.51
CA ILE A 507 53.46 -32.39 20.51
C ILE A 507 54.16 -31.52 21.59
N ARG A 508 53.80 -30.21 21.66
CA ARG A 508 53.03 -29.59 22.79
C ARG A 508 52.69 -28.11 22.56
N ASP A 509 51.41 -27.82 22.74
CA ASP A 509 50.78 -26.51 22.97
C ASP A 509 51.31 -25.80 24.22
N VAL A 510 51.14 -24.46 24.31
CA VAL A 510 50.53 -23.70 25.42
C VAL A 510 50.37 -22.23 24.99
N GLU A 511 49.13 -21.74 25.03
CA GLU A 511 48.77 -20.33 25.28
C GLU A 511 48.33 -20.23 26.77
N PRO A 512 48.31 -19.07 27.47
CA PRO A 512 47.27 -18.06 27.19
C PRO A 512 47.49 -16.59 27.72
N THR A 513 46.43 -15.77 27.55
CA THR A 513 45.90 -14.69 28.43
C THR A 513 46.32 -13.20 28.31
N THR A 514 45.39 -12.43 27.71
CA THR A 514 44.62 -11.24 28.22
C THR A 514 45.24 -9.90 28.71
N THR A 515 44.56 -8.83 28.25
CA THR A 515 44.14 -7.55 28.91
C THR A 515 44.91 -6.25 28.62
N GLY A 516 44.18 -5.17 28.26
CA GLY A 516 44.51 -3.80 28.72
C GLY A 516 44.30 -2.60 27.78
N MET A 517 43.20 -1.85 28.01
CA MET A 517 43.04 -0.38 28.01
C MET A 517 43.25 0.50 26.75
N TRP A 518 42.25 1.36 26.49
CA TRP A 518 42.37 2.63 25.77
C TRP A 518 41.73 3.76 26.58
N ASN A 519 42.40 4.92 26.65
CA ASN A 519 41.91 6.14 27.26
C ASN A 519 42.21 7.36 26.36
N HIS A 520 41.27 8.31 26.41
CA HIS A 520 41.36 9.76 26.14
C HIS A 520 40.90 10.43 24.82
N PRO A 521 40.37 11.68 24.92
CA PRO A 521 39.41 12.32 24.00
C PRO A 521 39.90 13.64 23.40
N VAL A 522 39.14 14.27 22.49
CA VAL A 522 39.30 15.70 22.13
C VAL A 522 37.93 16.40 21.92
N ARG A 523 37.87 17.64 22.42
CA ARG A 523 36.76 18.60 22.47
C ARG A 523 37.19 19.88 21.73
N ASN A 524 36.29 20.53 20.98
CA ASN A 524 36.18 21.98 20.66
C ASN A 524 35.31 22.15 19.39
N GLY A 525 34.43 23.14 19.18
CA GLY A 525 34.08 24.35 19.92
C GLY A 525 33.60 25.44 18.92
N ASN A 526 32.30 25.79 18.97
CA ASN A 526 31.63 27.07 18.66
C ASN A 526 32.06 28.00 17.49
N ARG A 527 31.04 28.52 16.76
CA ARG A 527 30.60 29.94 16.86
C ARG A 527 29.29 30.26 16.12
N ARG A 528 28.45 31.07 16.78
CA ARG A 528 27.23 31.76 16.30
C ARG A 528 27.59 33.08 15.60
N VAL A 529 26.76 33.52 14.64
CA VAL A 529 26.48 34.95 14.37
C VAL A 529 25.03 35.12 13.88
N ALA A 530 24.32 36.09 14.46
CA ALA A 530 23.14 36.83 13.98
C ALA A 530 23.25 38.25 14.59
N PRO A 531 22.36 39.25 14.34
CA PRO A 531 21.25 39.39 13.40
C PRO A 531 21.22 40.78 12.66
N ARG A 532 20.29 41.01 11.73
CA ARG A 532 19.65 42.33 11.47
C ARG A 532 18.23 42.15 10.93
N GLY A 533 17.29 42.91 11.48
CA GLY A 533 15.91 43.05 10.99
C GLY A 533 15.74 44.24 10.04
N ILE A 534 14.54 44.39 9.48
CA ILE A 534 13.86 45.63 9.12
C ILE A 534 12.38 45.30 8.85
N ASP A 535 11.52 46.16 9.39
CA ASP A 535 10.07 46.24 9.24
C ASP A 535 9.60 46.51 7.79
N GLY A 536 8.35 46.14 7.50
CA GLY A 536 7.64 46.61 6.32
C GLY A 536 6.25 45.98 6.15
N ARG A 537 5.22 46.58 6.77
CA ARG A 537 3.81 46.37 6.36
C ARG A 537 3.59 46.99 4.97
N PRO A 538 2.53 46.56 4.25
CA PRO A 538 1.37 47.44 4.15
C PRO A 538 0.01 46.73 4.24
N ALA A 539 -1.02 47.56 4.42
CA ALA A 539 -2.43 47.25 4.60
C ALA A 539 -3.19 47.13 3.24
N PRO A 540 -4.54 47.03 3.17
CA PRO A 540 -5.25 46.04 2.36
C PRO A 540 -5.87 46.58 1.05
N TRP A 541 -6.26 45.65 0.18
CA TRP A 541 -7.34 45.78 -0.82
C TRP A 541 -8.13 44.48 -0.87
#